data_AF-A0A0E9MWH5-F1
#
_entry.id   AF-A0A0E9MWH5-F1
#
_cell.length_a   1.000
_cell.length_b   1.000
_cell.length_c   1.000
_cell.angle_alpha   90.00
_cell.angle_beta   90.00
_cell.angle_gamma   90.00
#
_symmetry.space_group_name_H-M   'P 1'
#
loop_
_entity.id
_entity.type
_entity.pdbx_description
1 polymer ?
#
loop_
_entity_poly.entity_id
_entity_poly.type
_entity_poly.pdbx_seq_one_letter_code
_entity_poly.pdbx_strand_id
1 'polypeptide(L)'
;MSLTKTADKGRPDYYITPTQDFTQYTRDAEQKYWNRETKFDWQQDVRYNLKIHLEQLEPAGRKHIFMLVLPMVAENIDGSIRRLRAEGIPIKEDALKALAECLPENTPSIGKALELLAPFSRLQKEVQQLRDRQELLNDERLVLQEHQRLGYIRRGTTVQLIRSAEERQEQEVALVEISGHLKEVTDALHRYNGNVSHHLQQLSGEIRSDLTVILPYVLHDLQEMLMLVQQTLVTGRIPEAHPELRQLQDLVLQRQLRGLRDIANHALVVEQSAIAPLTMGIIHYRRYREIQEAMTTFINDEAKHSATFRRFLVEKLQAKEFIAAKLIKGAKRYMWLARFMPGTGLFLAVIVEAIGAAYLEFFGNEKYMPDKLFCSISRTISEQDETRHMDLCVAMYNELFRRGKRWEKLRNKVALKVLMKSVYGDKTDDHHLIQAFRAFGVGSDVLYRHITGRLSQQLTRIGMYVTPEEMMLIIGRQ
;
A
#
# COMPACT_ATOMS: atom_id res chain seq x y z
N MET A 1 40.19 47.34 -8.80
CA MET A 1 40.97 46.35 -8.03
C MET A 1 40.02 45.74 -6.99
N SER A 2 39.25 44.72 -7.34
CA SER A 2 39.53 43.29 -7.13
C SER A 2 40.04 42.98 -5.71
N LEU A 3 39.13 42.53 -4.84
CA LEU A 3 39.43 41.66 -3.71
C LEU A 3 38.46 40.47 -3.74
N THR A 4 38.90 39.49 -4.54
CA THR A 4 38.89 38.04 -4.28
C THR A 4 38.03 37.47 -3.14
N LYS A 5 37.07 36.64 -3.58
CA LYS A 5 36.58 35.37 -3.00
C LYS A 5 37.31 34.86 -1.76
N THR A 6 36.58 34.76 -0.65
CA THR A 6 36.87 33.82 0.43
C THR A 6 35.96 32.59 0.32
N ALA A 7 36.56 31.56 -0.26
CA ALA A 7 36.37 30.12 -0.08
C ALA A 7 35.10 29.63 0.64
N ASP A 8 34.24 29.01 -0.16
CA ASP A 8 33.27 27.99 0.22
C ASP A 8 33.98 26.88 1.03
N LYS A 9 33.71 26.81 2.34
CA LYS A 9 34.27 25.77 3.22
C LYS A 9 33.54 24.44 2.99
N GLY A 10 34.14 23.62 2.15
CA GLY A 10 34.37 22.19 2.43
C GLY A 10 33.14 21.28 2.47
N ARG A 11 32.63 20.90 1.28
CA ARG A 11 32.16 19.52 1.07
C ARG A 11 33.35 18.74 0.51
N PRO A 12 33.60 17.48 0.91
CA PRO A 12 34.76 16.74 0.41
C PRO A 12 34.64 16.56 -1.12
N ASP A 13 35.55 17.19 -1.85
CA ASP A 13 35.83 16.88 -3.26
C ASP A 13 36.53 15.52 -3.32
N TYR A 14 35.75 14.47 -3.56
CA TYR A 14 36.28 13.25 -4.12
C TYR A 14 35.46 12.94 -5.37
N TYR A 15 36.01 13.28 -6.55
CA TYR A 15 35.66 12.62 -7.79
C TYR A 15 36.16 11.18 -7.65
N ILE A 16 35.34 10.30 -7.10
CA ILE A 16 35.57 8.87 -7.17
C ILE A 16 34.81 8.44 -8.41
N THR A 17 35.54 8.10 -9.48
CA THR A 17 34.96 7.30 -10.57
C THR A 17 34.32 6.08 -9.92
N PRO A 18 33.01 5.82 -10.12
CA PRO A 18 32.35 4.66 -9.56
C PRO A 18 33.22 3.42 -9.81
N THR A 19 33.55 2.68 -8.75
CA THR A 19 34.39 1.49 -8.90
C THR A 19 33.62 0.29 -9.46
N GLN A 20 32.30 0.45 -9.63
CA GLN A 20 31.37 -0.52 -10.18
C GLN A 20 30.64 0.09 -11.37
N ASP A 21 30.37 -0.72 -12.39
CA ASP A 21 29.55 -0.32 -13.52
C ASP A 21 28.06 -0.32 -13.12
N PHE A 22 27.45 0.87 -13.07
CA PHE A 22 26.03 1.03 -12.76
C PHE A 22 25.12 1.04 -14.01
N THR A 23 25.69 1.02 -15.22
CA THR A 23 24.91 1.04 -16.48
C THR A 23 24.13 -0.26 -16.73
N GLN A 24 24.52 -1.35 -16.08
CA GLN A 24 23.73 -2.60 -16.07
C GLN A 24 22.35 -2.42 -15.42
N TYR A 25 22.18 -1.42 -14.55
CA TYR A 25 20.92 -1.15 -13.85
C TYR A 25 19.99 -0.17 -14.57
N THR A 26 20.45 0.48 -15.65
CA THR A 26 19.75 1.57 -16.35
C THR A 26 19.00 1.13 -17.61
N ARG A 27 18.98 -0.17 -17.95
CA ARG A 27 18.24 -0.67 -19.12
C ARG A 27 16.73 -0.44 -18.95
N ASP A 28 16.18 0.43 -19.80
CA ASP A 28 14.79 0.88 -19.77
C ASP A 28 13.77 -0.27 -19.86
N ALA A 29 12.83 -0.26 -18.92
CA ALA A 29 11.70 -1.17 -18.82
C ALA A 29 10.41 -0.55 -19.36
N GLU A 30 10.50 0.37 -20.34
CA GLU A 30 9.33 1.08 -20.89
C GLU A 30 8.30 0.14 -21.55
N GLN A 31 8.69 -1.09 -21.93
CA GLN A 31 7.79 -2.07 -22.57
C GLN A 31 7.26 -3.19 -21.65
N LYS A 32 7.69 -3.29 -20.38
CA LYS A 32 7.52 -4.54 -19.61
C LYS A 32 6.12 -4.82 -19.05
N TYR A 33 5.34 -3.80 -18.71
CA TYR A 33 4.05 -3.95 -18.00
C TYR A 33 2.82 -3.51 -18.81
N TRP A 34 3.00 -2.96 -20.02
CA TRP A 34 1.93 -2.23 -20.74
C TRP A 34 1.79 -2.56 -22.24
N ASN A 35 2.50 -3.57 -22.77
CA ASN A 35 2.17 -4.14 -24.09
C ASN A 35 0.92 -5.06 -23.98
N ARG A 36 0.30 -5.39 -25.12
CA ARG A 36 -0.69 -6.48 -25.31
C ARG A 36 -0.25 -7.84 -24.75
N GLU A 37 1.00 -7.98 -24.33
CA GLU A 37 1.59 -9.11 -23.62
C GLU A 37 1.93 -8.72 -22.17
N THR A 38 0.93 -8.35 -21.36
CA THR A 38 1.16 -8.31 -19.90
C THR A 38 1.55 -9.71 -19.44
N LYS A 39 2.70 -9.88 -18.77
CA LYS A 39 3.17 -11.19 -18.25
C LYS A 39 2.19 -11.86 -17.27
N PHE A 40 1.19 -11.11 -16.81
CA PHE A 40 0.07 -11.56 -16.02
C PHE A 40 -1.25 -11.28 -16.75
N ASP A 41 -2.21 -12.19 -16.61
CA ASP A 41 -3.52 -12.10 -17.25
C ASP A 41 -4.46 -11.15 -16.49
N TRP A 42 -4.55 -9.89 -16.94
CA TRP A 42 -5.43 -8.90 -16.32
C TRP A 42 -6.92 -9.23 -16.48
N GLN A 43 -7.33 -10.23 -17.26
CA GLN A 43 -8.74 -10.63 -17.38
C GLN A 43 -9.20 -11.54 -16.24
N GLN A 44 -8.28 -12.04 -15.41
CA GLN A 44 -8.62 -12.83 -14.23
C GLN A 44 -9.59 -12.09 -13.29
N ASP A 45 -10.56 -12.84 -12.77
CA ASP A 45 -11.53 -12.37 -11.78
C ASP A 45 -11.10 -12.85 -10.39
N VAL A 46 -10.75 -11.88 -9.54
CA VAL A 46 -10.23 -12.13 -8.19
C VAL A 46 -11.26 -12.85 -7.32
N ARG A 47 -12.53 -12.45 -7.38
CA ARG A 47 -13.58 -13.05 -6.55
C ARG A 47 -13.86 -14.47 -7.01
N TYR A 48 -13.88 -14.69 -8.33
CA TYR A 48 -14.01 -16.04 -8.88
C TYR A 48 -12.84 -16.94 -8.47
N ASN A 49 -11.59 -16.46 -8.56
CA ASN A 49 -10.41 -17.21 -8.17
C ASN A 49 -10.47 -17.66 -6.70
N LEU A 50 -10.78 -16.74 -5.80
CA LEU A 50 -10.89 -17.03 -4.37
C LEU A 50 -12.05 -17.98 -4.06
N LYS A 51 -13.20 -17.81 -4.74
CA LYS A 51 -14.36 -18.69 -4.59
C LYS A 51 -14.04 -20.12 -5.01
N ILE A 52 -13.46 -20.31 -6.20
CA ILE A 52 -13.06 -21.62 -6.70
C ILE A 52 -12.07 -22.28 -5.75
N HIS A 53 -11.11 -21.52 -5.22
CA HIS A 53 -10.17 -22.03 -4.23
C HIS A 53 -10.91 -22.58 -2.99
N LEU A 54 -11.85 -21.82 -2.40
CA LEU A 54 -12.61 -22.25 -1.23
C LEU A 54 -13.49 -23.49 -1.48
N GLU A 55 -14.06 -23.60 -2.69
CA GLU A 55 -14.87 -24.76 -3.10
C GLU A 55 -14.02 -26.02 -3.29
N GLN A 56 -12.77 -25.87 -3.73
CA GLN A 56 -11.84 -26.97 -4.02
C GLN A 56 -10.94 -27.36 -2.84
N LEU A 57 -11.05 -26.68 -1.69
CA LEU A 57 -10.26 -27.03 -0.50
C LEU A 57 -10.63 -28.42 0.02
N GLU A 58 -9.60 -29.24 0.21
CA GLU A 58 -9.67 -30.50 0.95
C GLU A 58 -10.20 -30.27 2.38
N PRO A 59 -10.87 -31.26 3.01
CA PRO A 59 -11.52 -31.09 4.32
C PRO A 59 -10.62 -30.51 5.41
N ALA A 60 -9.35 -30.96 5.47
CA ALA A 60 -8.38 -30.45 6.45
C ALA A 60 -8.00 -28.97 6.19
N GLY A 61 -7.78 -28.60 4.93
CA GLY A 61 -7.48 -27.22 4.53
C GLY A 61 -8.66 -26.28 4.78
N ARG A 62 -9.87 -26.74 4.46
CA ARG A 62 -11.11 -26.01 4.75
C ARG A 62 -11.27 -25.76 6.26
N LYS A 63 -11.10 -26.81 7.08
CA LYS A 63 -11.15 -26.67 8.54
C LYS A 63 -10.12 -25.67 9.05
N HIS A 64 -8.88 -25.77 8.58
CA HIS A 64 -7.82 -24.85 8.98
C HIS A 64 -8.16 -23.38 8.68
N ILE A 65 -8.55 -23.07 7.44
CA ILE A 65 -8.91 -21.70 7.04
C ILE A 65 -10.12 -21.21 7.83
N PHE A 66 -11.19 -22.01 7.94
CA PHE A 66 -12.40 -21.59 8.64
C PHE A 66 -12.12 -21.28 10.11
N MET A 67 -11.35 -22.12 10.80
CA MET A 67 -11.05 -21.92 12.22
C MET A 67 -10.13 -20.70 12.48
N LEU A 68 -9.36 -20.26 11.49
CA LEU A 68 -8.61 -19.00 11.57
C LEU A 68 -9.48 -17.78 11.25
N VAL A 69 -10.44 -17.93 10.32
CA VAL A 69 -11.22 -16.82 9.78
C VAL A 69 -12.45 -16.48 10.60
N LEU A 70 -13.21 -17.51 11.01
CA LEU A 70 -14.48 -17.36 11.70
C LEU A 70 -14.41 -16.56 13.01
N PRO A 71 -13.34 -16.62 13.83
CA PRO A 71 -13.24 -15.75 15.01
C PRO A 71 -13.27 -14.26 14.65
N MET A 72 -12.57 -13.86 13.57
CA MET A 72 -12.57 -12.48 13.08
C MET A 72 -13.94 -12.08 12.52
N VAL A 73 -14.64 -13.02 11.87
CA VAL A 73 -15.99 -12.80 11.37
C VAL A 73 -16.96 -12.61 12.53
N ALA A 74 -16.88 -13.44 13.57
CA ALA A 74 -17.72 -13.34 14.76
C ALA A 74 -17.54 -11.99 15.48
N GLU A 75 -16.30 -11.55 15.67
CA GLU A 75 -15.99 -10.25 16.28
C GLU A 75 -16.57 -9.08 15.46
N ASN A 76 -16.43 -9.13 14.13
CA ASN A 76 -16.98 -8.11 13.23
C ASN A 76 -18.51 -8.08 13.25
N ILE A 77 -19.17 -9.25 13.23
CA ILE A 77 -20.63 -9.34 13.31
C ILE A 77 -21.11 -8.80 14.66
N ASP A 78 -20.53 -9.25 15.77
CA ASP A 78 -20.91 -8.80 17.12
C ASP A 78 -20.70 -7.30 17.32
N GLY A 79 -19.55 -6.77 16.89
CA GLY A 79 -19.28 -5.33 16.89
C GLY A 79 -20.24 -4.54 16.01
N SER A 80 -20.70 -5.11 14.89
CA SER A 80 -21.69 -4.49 14.01
C SER A 80 -23.08 -4.50 14.64
N ILE A 81 -23.51 -5.59 15.27
CA ILE A 81 -24.76 -5.66 16.04
C ILE A 81 -24.77 -4.59 17.15
N ARG A 82 -23.68 -4.48 17.92
CA ARG A 82 -23.56 -3.46 18.98
C ARG A 82 -23.66 -2.04 18.42
N ARG A 83 -22.97 -1.74 17.32
CA ARG A 83 -23.04 -0.43 16.66
C ARG A 83 -24.44 -0.13 16.13
N LEU A 84 -25.07 -1.08 15.44
CA LEU A 84 -26.43 -0.91 14.90
C LEU A 84 -27.46 -0.65 16.01
N ARG A 85 -27.33 -1.30 17.17
CA ARG A 85 -28.19 -1.06 18.33
C ARG A 85 -28.00 0.33 18.94
N ALA A 86 -26.77 0.85 18.92
CA ALA A 86 -26.44 2.16 19.50
C ALA A 86 -26.75 3.32 18.54
N GLU A 87 -26.48 3.16 17.25
CA GLU A 87 -26.42 4.25 16.27
C GLU A 87 -27.39 4.08 15.09
N GLY A 88 -27.98 2.89 14.91
CA GLY A 88 -28.78 2.53 13.74
C GLY A 88 -27.93 2.17 12.51
N ILE A 89 -28.59 1.97 11.35
CA ILE A 89 -27.88 1.69 10.09
C ILE A 89 -27.12 2.95 9.64
N PRO A 90 -25.81 2.83 9.31
CA PRO A 90 -25.03 3.99 8.89
C PRO A 90 -25.47 4.50 7.50
N ILE A 91 -25.52 5.82 7.35
CA ILE A 91 -25.83 6.50 6.09
C ILE A 91 -24.59 6.59 5.17
N LYS A 92 -23.39 6.35 5.72
CA LYS A 92 -22.15 6.35 4.93
C LYS A 92 -22.03 5.05 4.13
N GLU A 93 -21.88 5.15 2.82
CA GLU A 93 -21.76 4.00 1.90
C GLU A 93 -20.67 3.01 2.33
N ASP A 94 -19.46 3.48 2.67
CA ASP A 94 -18.37 2.60 3.08
C ASP A 94 -18.69 1.84 4.39
N ALA A 95 -19.41 2.48 5.31
CA ALA A 95 -19.83 1.85 6.55
C ALA A 95 -20.94 0.82 6.31
N LEU A 96 -21.84 1.07 5.35
CA LEU A 96 -22.86 0.08 4.96
C LEU A 96 -22.25 -1.09 4.17
N LYS A 97 -21.27 -0.83 3.30
CA LYS A 97 -20.50 -1.90 2.62
C LYS A 97 -19.75 -2.76 3.63
N ALA A 98 -19.13 -2.16 4.63
CA ALA A 98 -18.48 -2.90 5.73
C ALA A 98 -19.49 -3.74 6.54
N LEU A 99 -20.74 -3.29 6.64
CA LEU A 99 -21.82 -4.08 7.23
C LEU A 99 -22.24 -5.24 6.33
N ALA A 100 -22.33 -5.02 5.02
CA ALA A 100 -22.64 -6.06 4.04
C ALA A 100 -21.59 -7.17 4.00
N GLU A 101 -20.32 -6.87 4.26
CA GLU A 101 -19.26 -7.88 4.41
C GLU A 101 -19.47 -8.85 5.60
N CYS A 102 -20.39 -8.53 6.52
CA CYS A 102 -20.76 -9.39 7.66
C CYS A 102 -21.91 -10.36 7.34
N LEU A 103 -22.45 -10.30 6.12
CA LEU A 103 -23.60 -11.09 5.68
C LEU A 103 -23.29 -11.80 4.35
N PRO A 104 -23.96 -12.93 4.04
CA PRO A 104 -23.91 -13.53 2.71
C PRO A 104 -24.39 -12.57 1.63
N GLU A 105 -23.85 -12.70 0.41
CA GLU A 105 -24.01 -11.74 -0.69
C GLU A 105 -25.46 -11.53 -1.14
N ASN A 106 -26.34 -12.50 -0.89
CA ASN A 106 -27.74 -12.50 -1.32
C ASN A 106 -28.72 -12.18 -0.18
N THR A 107 -28.26 -11.55 0.89
CA THR A 107 -29.11 -11.19 2.04
C THR A 107 -30.02 -10.01 1.67
N PRO A 108 -31.36 -10.18 1.61
CA PRO A 108 -32.24 -9.15 1.05
C PRO A 108 -32.27 -7.84 1.85
N SER A 109 -32.14 -7.91 3.18
CA SER A 109 -32.27 -6.75 4.06
C SER A 109 -31.16 -5.72 3.81
N ILE A 110 -29.90 -6.17 3.68
CA ILE A 110 -28.76 -5.30 3.41
C ILE A 110 -28.75 -4.81 1.97
N GLY A 111 -29.20 -5.63 1.02
CA GLY A 111 -29.43 -5.22 -0.37
C GLY A 111 -30.39 -4.04 -0.45
N LYS A 112 -31.53 -4.13 0.24
CA LYS A 112 -32.52 -3.05 0.31
C LYS A 112 -31.95 -1.79 0.99
N ALA A 113 -31.14 -1.93 2.04
CA ALA A 113 -30.47 -0.80 2.68
C ALA A 113 -29.48 -0.09 1.73
N LEU A 114 -28.73 -0.85 0.90
CA LEU A 114 -27.82 -0.31 -0.10
C LEU A 114 -28.58 0.41 -1.22
N GLU A 115 -29.71 -0.13 -1.67
CA GLU A 115 -30.58 0.51 -2.67
C GLU A 115 -31.13 1.85 -2.19
N LEU A 116 -31.56 1.93 -0.92
CA LEU A 116 -32.05 3.18 -0.32
C LEU A 116 -30.95 4.25 -0.24
N LEU A 117 -29.68 3.87 -0.08
CA LEU A 117 -28.56 4.81 -0.09
C LEU A 117 -28.08 5.22 -1.48
N ALA A 118 -28.47 4.51 -2.55
CA ALA A 118 -27.97 4.78 -3.89
C ALA A 118 -28.14 6.25 -4.35
N PRO A 119 -29.27 6.94 -4.08
CA PRO A 119 -29.42 8.36 -4.40
C PRO A 119 -28.44 9.25 -3.62
N PHE A 120 -28.22 8.94 -2.34
CA PHE A 120 -27.30 9.67 -1.45
C PHE A 120 -25.85 9.50 -1.91
N SER A 121 -25.45 8.26 -2.24
CA SER A 121 -24.15 7.92 -2.80
C SER A 121 -23.87 8.62 -4.13
N ARG A 122 -24.85 8.72 -5.04
CA ARG A 122 -24.69 9.42 -6.32
C ARG A 122 -24.34 10.89 -6.12
N LEU A 123 -25.03 11.57 -5.21
CA LEU A 123 -24.76 12.98 -4.87
C LEU A 123 -23.40 13.16 -4.19
N GLN A 124 -22.99 12.23 -3.32
CA GLN A 124 -21.68 12.28 -2.68
C GLN A 124 -20.52 11.96 -3.62
N LYS A 125 -20.74 11.11 -4.64
CA LYS A 125 -19.70 10.68 -5.58
C LYS A 125 -19.07 11.86 -6.31
N GLU A 126 -19.87 12.82 -6.75
CA GLU A 126 -19.37 13.98 -7.50
C GLU A 126 -18.52 14.91 -6.62
N VAL A 127 -18.97 15.19 -5.39
CA VAL A 127 -18.20 15.93 -4.39
C VAL A 127 -16.89 15.21 -4.07
N GLN A 128 -16.95 13.88 -3.92
CA GLN A 128 -15.78 13.08 -3.62
C GLN A 128 -14.79 13.04 -4.79
N GLN A 129 -15.27 12.91 -6.03
CA GLN A 129 -14.42 12.98 -7.23
C GLN A 129 -13.68 14.32 -7.33
N LEU A 130 -14.37 15.43 -7.02
CA LEU A 130 -13.74 16.74 -7.00
C LEU A 130 -12.71 16.87 -5.87
N ARG A 131 -12.95 16.30 -4.68
CA ARG A 131 -11.97 16.25 -3.58
C ARG A 131 -10.75 15.41 -3.93
N ASP A 132 -10.95 14.21 -4.46
CA ASP A 132 -9.88 13.31 -4.89
C ASP A 132 -9.03 14.00 -5.99
N ARG A 133 -9.68 14.72 -6.92
CA ARG A 133 -9.00 15.52 -7.95
C ARG A 133 -8.21 16.69 -7.36
N GLN A 134 -8.75 17.38 -6.37
CA GLN A 134 -8.07 18.48 -5.69
C GLN A 134 -6.82 18.00 -4.94
N GLU A 135 -6.89 16.84 -4.29
CA GLU A 135 -5.74 16.22 -3.61
C GLU A 135 -4.65 15.84 -4.61
N LEU A 136 -5.01 15.14 -5.69
CA LEU A 136 -4.07 14.78 -6.77
C LEU A 136 -3.37 16.01 -7.36
N LEU A 137 -4.11 17.08 -7.67
CA LEU A 137 -3.53 18.31 -8.22
C LEU A 137 -2.63 19.03 -7.20
N ASN A 138 -2.96 18.99 -5.90
CA ASN A 138 -2.10 19.55 -4.87
C ASN A 138 -0.77 18.81 -4.76
N ASP A 139 -0.81 17.48 -4.77
CA ASP A 139 0.38 16.63 -4.72
C ASP A 139 1.23 16.82 -5.96
N GLU A 140 0.62 16.83 -7.14
CA GLU A 140 1.32 17.07 -8.41
C GLU A 140 1.98 18.46 -8.43
N ARG A 141 1.28 19.50 -7.95
CA ARG A 141 1.84 20.84 -7.81
C ARG A 141 3.05 20.85 -6.87
N LEU A 142 2.97 20.19 -5.72
CA LEU A 142 4.07 20.10 -4.74
C LEU A 142 5.30 19.41 -5.35
N VAL A 143 5.09 18.30 -6.06
CA VAL A 143 6.16 17.57 -6.76
C VAL A 143 6.81 18.45 -7.82
N LEU A 144 6.02 19.13 -8.65
CA LEU A 144 6.54 20.02 -9.69
C LEU A 144 7.28 21.24 -9.11
N GLN A 145 6.79 21.83 -8.02
CA GLN A 145 7.48 22.91 -7.32
C GLN A 145 8.84 22.45 -6.80
N GLU A 146 8.93 21.23 -6.25
CA GLU A 146 10.20 20.68 -5.81
C GLU A 146 11.12 20.35 -6.99
N HIS A 147 10.60 19.80 -8.09
CA HIS A 147 11.38 19.61 -9.32
C HIS A 147 11.93 20.95 -9.84
N GLN A 148 11.13 22.01 -9.87
CA GLN A 148 11.54 23.35 -10.31
C GLN A 148 12.63 23.91 -9.39
N ARG A 149 12.45 23.83 -8.07
CA ARG A 149 13.46 24.27 -7.08
C ARG A 149 14.78 23.52 -7.27
N LEU A 150 14.70 22.26 -7.67
CA LEU A 150 15.85 21.39 -7.87
C LEU A 150 16.44 21.46 -9.29
N GLY A 151 15.78 22.09 -10.25
CA GLY A 151 16.23 22.18 -11.64
C GLY A 151 16.02 20.90 -12.44
N TYR A 152 14.94 20.16 -12.18
CA TYR A 152 14.54 18.97 -12.92
C TYR A 152 13.21 19.20 -13.64
N ILE A 153 12.97 18.53 -14.77
CA ILE A 153 11.70 18.49 -15.51
C ILE A 153 11.20 17.04 -15.59
N ARG A 154 9.89 16.84 -15.50
CA ARG A 154 9.25 15.53 -15.64
C ARG A 154 8.69 15.39 -17.05
N ARG A 155 9.09 14.35 -17.79
CA ARG A 155 8.53 13.97 -19.10
C ARG A 155 7.91 12.58 -19.00
N GLY A 156 6.59 12.52 -18.93
CA GLY A 156 5.85 11.29 -18.68
C GLY A 156 6.21 10.68 -17.32
N THR A 157 6.83 9.50 -17.33
CA THR A 157 7.32 8.81 -16.13
C THR A 157 8.75 9.19 -15.76
N THR A 158 9.50 9.87 -16.63
CA THR A 158 10.93 10.15 -16.40
C THR A 158 11.16 11.55 -15.79
N VAL A 159 12.16 11.67 -14.92
CA VAL A 159 12.61 12.95 -14.34
C VAL A 159 14.04 13.21 -14.80
N GLN A 160 14.29 14.37 -15.41
CA GLN A 160 15.58 14.70 -16.02
C GLN A 160 16.03 16.11 -15.60
N LEU A 161 17.34 16.36 -15.60
CA LEU A 161 17.87 17.69 -15.30
C LEU A 161 17.51 18.67 -16.42
N ILE A 162 17.07 19.88 -16.08
CA ILE A 162 16.81 20.95 -17.05
C ILE A 162 18.14 21.38 -17.68
N ARG A 163 18.17 21.40 -19.01
CA ARG A 163 19.33 21.74 -19.85
C ARG A 163 19.12 23.01 -20.67
N SER A 164 17.87 23.43 -20.90
CA SER A 164 17.57 24.66 -21.64
C SER A 164 16.63 25.63 -20.91
N ALA A 165 16.60 26.88 -21.37
CA ALA A 165 15.64 27.88 -20.90
C ALA A 165 14.20 27.52 -21.32
N GLU A 166 14.02 26.86 -22.47
CA GLU A 166 12.70 26.42 -22.93
C GLU A 166 12.12 25.35 -21.99
N GLU A 167 12.94 24.40 -21.53
CA GLU A 167 12.50 23.38 -20.55
C GLU A 167 12.13 23.99 -19.19
N ARG A 168 12.84 25.03 -18.76
CA ARG A 168 12.45 25.79 -17.56
C ARG A 168 11.10 26.47 -17.76
N GLN A 169 10.88 27.05 -18.94
CA GLN A 169 9.62 27.71 -19.26
C GLN A 169 8.45 26.72 -19.42
N GLU A 170 8.70 25.54 -20.00
CA GLU A 170 7.74 24.43 -20.09
C GLU A 170 7.25 24.02 -18.69
N GLN A 171 8.18 23.91 -17.73
CA GLN A 171 7.83 23.59 -16.34
C GLN A 171 7.07 24.72 -15.64
N GLU A 172 7.41 25.99 -15.90
CA GLU A 172 6.66 27.14 -15.37
C GLU A 172 5.22 27.16 -15.90
N VAL A 173 5.03 26.88 -17.20
CA VAL A 173 3.70 26.77 -17.80
C VAL A 173 2.89 25.64 -17.15
N ALA A 174 3.49 24.45 -16.99
CA ALA A 174 2.82 23.31 -16.34
C ALA A 174 2.38 23.63 -14.89
N LEU A 175 3.21 24.37 -14.15
CA LEU A 175 2.86 24.82 -12.78
C LEU A 175 1.70 25.82 -12.77
N VAL A 176 1.64 26.73 -13.73
CA VAL A 176 0.53 27.68 -13.89
C VAL A 176 -0.75 26.94 -14.26
N GLU A 177 -0.70 26.00 -15.21
CA GLU A 177 -1.85 25.18 -15.62
C GLU A 177 -2.42 24.37 -14.46
N ILE A 178 -1.58 23.65 -13.71
CA ILE A 178 -2.04 22.88 -12.54
C ILE A 178 -2.61 23.81 -11.47
N SER A 179 -2.02 24.99 -11.26
CA SER A 179 -2.57 25.97 -10.31
C SER A 179 -3.93 26.51 -10.77
N GLY A 180 -4.12 26.70 -12.09
CA GLY A 180 -5.40 27.06 -12.70
C GLY A 180 -6.47 25.99 -12.48
N HIS A 181 -6.18 24.74 -12.87
CA HIS A 181 -7.08 23.61 -12.64
C HIS A 181 -7.43 23.42 -11.16
N LEU A 182 -6.46 23.62 -10.26
CA LEU A 182 -6.69 23.51 -8.82
C LEU A 182 -7.67 24.57 -8.33
N LYS A 183 -7.58 25.80 -8.86
CA LYS A 183 -8.54 26.87 -8.57
C LYS A 183 -9.94 26.50 -9.08
N GLU A 184 -10.06 26.03 -10.32
CA GLU A 184 -11.34 25.62 -10.92
C GLU A 184 -12.02 24.50 -10.12
N VAL A 185 -11.27 23.47 -9.73
CA VAL A 185 -11.77 22.37 -8.89
C VAL A 185 -12.19 22.87 -7.50
N THR A 186 -11.43 23.80 -6.92
CA THR A 186 -11.75 24.41 -5.61
C THR A 186 -13.04 25.24 -5.69
N ASP A 187 -13.20 26.03 -6.74
CA ASP A 187 -14.41 26.83 -6.97
C ASP A 187 -15.62 25.92 -7.25
N ALA A 188 -15.44 24.84 -8.01
CA ALA A 188 -16.47 23.82 -8.23
C ALA A 188 -16.89 23.14 -6.92
N LEU A 189 -15.93 22.77 -6.06
CA LEU A 189 -16.20 22.22 -4.72
C LEU A 189 -17.00 23.19 -3.85
N HIS A 190 -16.67 24.47 -3.86
CA HIS A 190 -17.43 25.48 -3.11
C HIS A 190 -18.88 25.60 -3.62
N ARG A 191 -19.09 25.66 -4.94
CA ARG A 191 -20.44 25.69 -5.53
C ARG A 191 -21.24 24.43 -5.21
N TYR A 192 -20.62 23.26 -5.32
CA TYR A 192 -21.25 21.98 -5.02
C TYR A 192 -21.60 21.84 -3.53
N ASN A 193 -20.69 22.21 -2.62
CA ASN A 193 -20.96 22.14 -1.18
C ASN A 193 -22.16 23.02 -0.77
N GLY A 194 -22.35 24.19 -1.40
CA GLY A 194 -23.50 25.05 -1.12
C GLY A 194 -24.84 24.44 -1.54
N ASN A 195 -24.95 23.93 -2.76
CA ASN A 195 -26.21 23.43 -3.32
C ASN A 195 -26.57 22.00 -2.89
N VAL A 196 -25.55 21.15 -2.70
CA VAL A 196 -25.74 19.73 -2.35
C VAL A 196 -25.96 19.54 -0.85
N SER A 197 -25.45 20.42 0.02
CA SER A 197 -25.61 20.28 1.47
C SER A 197 -27.09 20.30 1.91
N HIS A 198 -27.92 21.16 1.31
CA HIS A 198 -29.34 21.23 1.63
C HIS A 198 -30.09 19.98 1.15
N HIS A 199 -29.83 19.55 -0.09
CA HIS A 199 -30.44 18.33 -0.66
C HIS A 199 -30.02 17.07 0.12
N LEU A 200 -28.75 16.97 0.52
CA LEU A 200 -28.28 15.87 1.36
C LEU A 200 -28.93 15.88 2.73
N GLN A 201 -29.19 17.04 3.34
CA GLN A 201 -29.88 17.10 4.63
C GLN A 201 -31.32 16.58 4.52
N GLN A 202 -32.08 17.02 3.52
CA GLN A 202 -33.45 16.53 3.30
C GLN A 202 -33.47 15.03 3.01
N LEU A 203 -32.65 14.58 2.04
CA LEU A 203 -32.55 13.18 1.67
C LEU A 203 -32.07 12.29 2.84
N SER A 204 -31.19 12.82 3.71
CA SER A 204 -30.72 12.07 4.88
C SER A 204 -31.83 11.78 5.89
N GLY A 205 -32.80 12.68 6.03
CA GLY A 205 -33.95 12.48 6.93
C GLY A 205 -34.87 11.38 6.43
N GLU A 206 -35.20 11.42 5.14
CA GLU A 206 -36.05 10.42 4.46
C GLU A 206 -35.40 9.03 4.53
N ILE A 207 -34.14 8.93 4.09
CA ILE A 207 -33.40 7.66 4.13
C ILE A 207 -33.28 7.13 5.55
N ARG A 208 -33.06 7.99 6.55
CA ARG A 208 -32.94 7.53 7.95
C ARG A 208 -34.24 6.90 8.45
N SER A 209 -35.40 7.43 8.05
CA SER A 209 -36.69 6.83 8.36
C SER A 209 -36.80 5.43 7.76
N ASP A 210 -36.50 5.28 6.47
CA ASP A 210 -36.59 4.00 5.77
C ASP A 210 -35.60 2.96 6.30
N LEU A 211 -34.37 3.39 6.63
CA LEU A 211 -33.37 2.55 7.27
C LEU A 211 -33.79 2.09 8.67
N THR A 212 -34.54 2.90 9.40
CA THR A 212 -35.08 2.51 10.72
C THR A 212 -36.09 1.37 10.60
N VAL A 213 -36.88 1.35 9.52
CA VAL A 213 -37.83 0.26 9.23
C VAL A 213 -37.11 -1.04 8.89
N ILE A 214 -35.96 -0.97 8.22
CA ILE A 214 -35.18 -2.15 7.80
C ILE A 214 -34.26 -2.69 8.92
N LEU A 215 -33.88 -1.84 9.87
CA LEU A 215 -32.96 -2.17 10.96
C LEU A 215 -33.27 -3.50 11.68
N PRO A 216 -34.52 -3.83 12.05
CA PRO A 216 -34.83 -5.11 12.72
C PRO A 216 -34.48 -6.33 11.88
N TYR A 217 -34.66 -6.25 10.55
CA TYR A 217 -34.34 -7.34 9.63
C TYR A 217 -32.83 -7.53 9.47
N VAL A 218 -32.08 -6.43 9.34
CA VAL A 218 -30.61 -6.49 9.29
C VAL A 218 -30.03 -7.03 10.59
N LEU A 219 -30.58 -6.62 11.73
CA LEU A 219 -30.18 -7.15 13.04
C LEU A 219 -30.47 -8.65 13.16
N HIS A 220 -31.63 -9.09 12.69
CA HIS A 220 -32.00 -10.51 12.68
C HIS A 220 -31.02 -11.34 11.83
N ASP A 221 -30.75 -10.92 10.59
CA ASP A 221 -29.82 -11.62 9.70
C ASP A 221 -28.41 -11.72 10.32
N LEU A 222 -27.92 -10.64 10.96
CA LEU A 222 -26.63 -10.65 11.65
C LEU A 222 -26.63 -11.59 12.86
N GLN A 223 -27.74 -11.66 13.61
CA GLN A 223 -27.85 -12.55 14.75
C GLN A 223 -27.87 -14.02 14.32
N GLU A 224 -28.58 -14.36 13.25
CA GLU A 224 -28.58 -15.72 12.69
C GLU A 224 -27.18 -16.12 12.21
N MET A 225 -26.48 -15.23 11.50
CA MET A 225 -25.10 -15.49 11.07
C MET A 225 -24.16 -15.61 12.26
N LEU A 226 -24.30 -14.77 13.29
CA LEU A 226 -23.48 -14.88 14.50
C LEU A 226 -23.69 -16.24 15.18
N MET A 227 -24.93 -16.71 15.28
CA MET A 227 -25.25 -18.03 15.85
C MET A 227 -24.59 -19.15 15.05
N LEU A 228 -24.71 -19.15 13.73
CA LEU A 228 -24.10 -20.16 12.86
C LEU A 228 -22.56 -20.18 13.03
N VAL A 229 -21.93 -19.01 13.04
CA VAL A 229 -20.49 -18.87 13.23
C VAL A 229 -20.07 -19.36 14.61
N GLN A 230 -20.76 -18.94 15.68
CA GLN A 230 -20.46 -19.36 17.05
C GLN A 230 -20.63 -20.87 17.25
N GLN A 231 -21.70 -21.46 16.71
CA GLN A 231 -21.92 -22.90 16.77
C GLN A 231 -20.79 -23.67 16.07
N THR A 232 -20.35 -23.18 14.91
CA THR A 232 -19.22 -23.77 14.17
C THR A 232 -17.92 -23.68 14.97
N LEU A 233 -17.66 -22.55 15.61
CA LEU A 233 -16.48 -22.35 16.47
C LEU A 233 -16.49 -23.23 17.72
N VAL A 234 -17.64 -23.34 18.40
CA VAL A 234 -17.79 -24.14 19.63
C VAL A 234 -17.66 -25.63 19.34
N THR A 235 -18.27 -26.11 18.26
CA THR A 235 -18.21 -27.54 17.90
C THR A 235 -16.90 -27.92 17.22
N GLY A 236 -16.18 -26.96 16.64
CA GLY A 236 -14.98 -27.20 15.83
C GLY A 236 -15.26 -28.04 14.57
N ARG A 237 -16.52 -28.13 14.15
CA ARG A 237 -17.01 -28.90 13.00
C ARG A 237 -17.64 -27.95 12.00
N ILE A 238 -17.24 -28.06 10.74
CA ILE A 238 -17.87 -27.32 9.64
C ILE A 238 -19.19 -28.04 9.30
N PRO A 239 -20.32 -27.31 9.15
CA PRO A 239 -21.57 -27.89 8.69
C PRO A 239 -21.43 -28.67 7.38
N GLU A 240 -22.06 -29.84 7.32
CA GLU A 240 -22.20 -30.62 6.08
C GLU A 240 -23.43 -30.21 5.27
N ALA A 241 -24.37 -29.48 5.90
CA ALA A 241 -25.57 -28.96 5.26
C ALA A 241 -25.18 -27.91 4.20
N HIS A 242 -25.61 -28.15 2.95
CA HIS A 242 -25.26 -27.31 1.81
C HIS A 242 -25.59 -25.81 2.00
N PRO A 243 -26.75 -25.41 2.58
CA PRO A 243 -27.04 -23.99 2.78
C PRO A 243 -26.11 -23.31 3.80
N GLU A 244 -25.88 -23.94 4.95
CA GLU A 244 -25.03 -23.42 6.02
C GLU A 244 -23.56 -23.35 5.61
N LEU A 245 -23.07 -24.41 4.94
CA LEU A 245 -21.71 -24.44 4.39
C LEU A 245 -21.49 -23.29 3.40
N ARG A 246 -22.47 -23.03 2.52
CA ARG A 246 -22.39 -21.94 1.54
C ARG A 246 -22.37 -20.57 2.21
N GLN A 247 -23.19 -20.35 3.24
CA GLN A 247 -23.18 -19.10 4.00
C GLN A 247 -21.82 -18.86 4.67
N LEU A 248 -21.23 -19.88 5.28
CA LEU A 248 -19.89 -19.76 5.86
C LEU A 248 -18.80 -19.53 4.80
N GLN A 249 -18.88 -20.19 3.65
CA GLN A 249 -17.97 -19.95 2.51
C GLN A 249 -18.05 -18.51 2.02
N ASP A 250 -19.26 -17.96 1.90
CA ASP A 250 -19.47 -16.57 1.50
C ASP A 250 -18.84 -15.60 2.52
N LEU A 251 -19.02 -15.83 3.83
CA LEU A 251 -18.38 -15.02 4.88
C LEU A 251 -16.85 -15.10 4.84
N VAL A 252 -16.29 -16.30 4.62
CA VAL A 252 -14.85 -16.50 4.47
C VAL A 252 -14.33 -15.80 3.21
N LEU A 253 -15.06 -15.89 2.09
CA LEU A 253 -14.73 -15.21 0.84
C LEU A 253 -14.70 -13.68 1.01
N GLN A 254 -15.72 -13.09 1.65
CA GLN A 254 -15.76 -11.66 1.96
C GLN A 254 -14.55 -11.25 2.81
N ARG A 255 -14.18 -12.07 3.79
CA ARG A 255 -12.99 -11.82 4.61
C ARG A 255 -11.69 -11.93 3.83
N GLN A 256 -11.57 -12.88 2.89
CA GLN A 256 -10.42 -13.00 2.01
C GLN A 256 -10.30 -11.81 1.04
N LEU A 257 -11.41 -11.36 0.45
CA LEU A 257 -11.41 -10.15 -0.39
C LEU A 257 -10.92 -8.93 0.38
N ARG A 258 -11.37 -8.75 1.62
CA ARG A 258 -10.87 -7.68 2.50
C ARG A 258 -9.40 -7.86 2.86
N GLY A 259 -8.98 -9.08 3.20
CA GLY A 259 -7.57 -9.39 3.43
C GLY A 259 -6.70 -9.05 2.22
N LEU A 260 -7.16 -9.34 1.00
CA LEU A 260 -6.45 -9.01 -0.22
C LEU A 260 -6.35 -7.49 -0.46
N ARG A 261 -7.39 -6.72 -0.11
CA ARG A 261 -7.32 -5.25 -0.12
C ARG A 261 -6.23 -4.75 0.81
N ASP A 262 -6.18 -5.26 2.03
CA ASP A 262 -5.17 -4.85 3.03
C ASP A 262 -3.74 -5.24 2.57
N ILE A 263 -3.58 -6.42 1.97
CA ILE A 263 -2.31 -6.91 1.41
C ILE A 263 -1.86 -6.06 0.21
N ALA A 264 -2.74 -5.84 -0.76
CA ALA A 264 -2.44 -5.04 -1.95
C ALA A 264 -2.13 -3.58 -1.60
N ASN A 265 -2.84 -3.02 -0.62
CA ASN A 265 -2.58 -1.69 -0.12
C ASN A 265 -1.26 -1.62 0.67
N HIS A 266 -0.89 -2.67 1.40
CA HIS A 266 0.43 -2.73 2.03
C HIS A 266 1.55 -2.78 0.99
N ALA A 267 1.41 -3.61 -0.05
CA ALA A 267 2.35 -3.64 -1.18
C ALA A 267 2.52 -2.24 -1.79
N LEU A 268 1.41 -1.59 -2.18
CA LEU A 268 1.41 -0.22 -2.70
C LEU A 268 2.19 0.77 -1.81
N VAL A 269 1.97 0.73 -0.50
CA VAL A 269 2.66 1.62 0.44
C VAL A 269 4.15 1.32 0.52
N VAL A 270 4.56 0.05 0.43
CA VAL A 270 5.97 -0.34 0.45
C VAL A 270 6.70 0.17 -0.80
N GLU A 271 6.14 -0.04 -1.99
CA GLU A 271 6.70 0.49 -3.26
C GLU A 271 6.86 2.03 -3.19
N GLN A 272 5.85 2.74 -2.67
CA GLN A 272 5.93 4.19 -2.52
C GLN A 272 6.98 4.65 -1.51
N SER A 273 7.31 3.80 -0.52
CA SER A 273 8.23 4.15 0.57
C SER A 273 9.69 4.21 0.10
N ALA A 274 10.04 3.56 -1.01
CA ALA A 274 11.35 3.57 -1.65
C ALA A 274 11.68 4.87 -2.39
N ILE A 275 10.65 5.52 -2.96
CA ILE A 275 10.79 6.67 -3.86
C ILE A 275 11.46 7.87 -3.17
N ALA A 276 10.97 8.27 -1.99
CA ALA A 276 11.51 9.40 -1.26
C ALA A 276 13.01 9.22 -0.84
N PRO A 277 13.43 8.05 -0.30
CA PRO A 277 14.85 7.73 -0.09
C PRO A 277 15.72 7.96 -1.32
N LEU A 278 15.30 7.41 -2.46
CA LEU A 278 16.06 7.42 -3.70
C LEU A 278 16.12 8.82 -4.32
N THR A 279 15.01 9.56 -4.28
CA THR A 279 14.93 10.95 -4.74
C THR A 279 15.92 11.84 -3.98
N MET A 280 16.02 11.65 -2.66
CA MET A 280 17.00 12.38 -1.85
C MET A 280 18.45 11.95 -2.16
N GLY A 281 18.66 10.68 -2.52
CA GLY A 281 19.93 10.19 -3.05
C GLY A 281 20.36 10.95 -4.30
N ILE A 282 19.46 11.09 -5.29
CA ILE A 282 19.73 11.83 -6.54
C ILE A 282 20.16 13.27 -6.26
N ILE A 283 19.51 13.94 -5.30
CA ILE A 283 19.82 15.32 -4.92
C ILE A 283 21.21 15.44 -4.27
N HIS A 284 21.56 14.52 -3.39
CA HIS A 284 22.81 14.58 -2.63
C HIS A 284 24.02 14.09 -3.43
N TYR A 285 23.83 13.13 -4.34
CA TYR A 285 24.90 12.54 -5.14
C TYR A 285 24.97 13.13 -6.56
N ARG A 286 24.69 14.43 -6.70
CA ARG A 286 24.63 15.19 -7.96
C ARG A 286 25.83 15.10 -8.90
N ARG A 287 26.98 14.64 -8.40
CA ARG A 287 28.22 14.51 -9.17
C ARG A 287 28.48 13.08 -9.65
N TYR A 288 27.61 12.11 -9.33
CA TYR A 288 27.72 10.71 -9.73
C TYR A 288 26.64 10.37 -10.77
N ARG A 289 26.91 10.72 -12.04
CA ARG A 289 25.93 10.60 -13.12
C ARG A 289 25.35 9.20 -13.27
N GLU A 290 26.18 8.16 -13.24
CA GLU A 290 25.73 6.77 -13.38
C GLU A 290 24.84 6.32 -12.21
N ILE A 291 25.16 6.75 -10.98
CA ILE A 291 24.34 6.47 -9.79
C ILE A 291 23.00 7.22 -9.89
N GLN A 292 23.00 8.46 -10.39
CA GLN A 292 21.76 9.22 -10.60
C GLN A 292 20.87 8.58 -11.67
N GLU A 293 21.44 8.15 -12.79
CA GLU A 293 20.71 7.45 -13.85
C GLU A 293 20.11 6.16 -13.29
N ALA A 294 20.88 5.35 -12.55
CA ALA A 294 20.38 4.13 -11.91
C ALA A 294 19.27 4.40 -10.87
N MET A 295 19.43 5.41 -10.00
CA MET A 295 18.38 5.81 -9.04
C MET A 295 17.12 6.34 -9.74
N THR A 296 17.26 7.00 -10.89
CA THR A 296 16.11 7.51 -11.66
C THR A 296 15.34 6.36 -12.29
N THR A 297 16.04 5.40 -12.91
CA THR A 297 15.42 4.17 -13.43
C THR A 297 14.68 3.43 -12.31
N PHE A 298 15.31 3.29 -11.15
CA PHE A 298 14.69 2.71 -9.96
C PHE A 298 13.37 3.40 -9.61
N ILE A 299 13.37 4.72 -9.39
CA ILE A 299 12.16 5.47 -9.04
C ILE A 299 11.04 5.27 -10.07
N ASN A 300 11.40 5.18 -11.35
CA ASN A 300 10.41 4.95 -12.41
C ASN A 300 9.79 3.55 -12.33
N ASP A 301 10.54 2.54 -11.91
CA ASP A 301 10.04 1.18 -11.72
C ASP A 301 9.10 1.11 -10.50
N GLU A 302 9.48 1.68 -9.35
CA GLU A 302 8.61 1.80 -8.16
C GLU A 302 7.29 2.51 -8.45
N ALA A 303 7.35 3.56 -9.28
CA ALA A 303 6.17 4.29 -9.71
C ALA A 303 5.24 3.40 -10.58
N LYS A 304 5.80 2.50 -11.41
CA LYS A 304 5.03 1.53 -12.19
C LYS A 304 4.44 0.42 -11.32
N HIS A 305 5.18 -0.09 -10.33
CA HIS A 305 4.68 -1.08 -9.37
C HIS A 305 3.51 -0.49 -8.56
N SER A 306 3.70 0.72 -8.03
CA SER A 306 2.67 1.48 -7.33
C SER A 306 1.42 1.70 -8.21
N ALA A 307 1.60 2.08 -9.48
CA ALA A 307 0.47 2.24 -10.41
C ALA A 307 -0.27 0.92 -10.64
N THR A 308 0.46 -0.21 -10.74
CA THR A 308 -0.11 -1.54 -10.91
C THR A 308 -0.97 -1.94 -9.71
N PHE A 309 -0.47 -1.79 -8.48
CA PHE A 309 -1.25 -2.11 -7.27
C PHE A 309 -2.44 -1.17 -7.06
N ARG A 310 -2.28 0.13 -7.37
CA ARG A 310 -3.40 1.09 -7.35
C ARG A 310 -4.49 0.68 -8.34
N ARG A 311 -4.10 0.31 -9.56
CA ARG A 311 -5.04 -0.17 -10.58
C ARG A 311 -5.72 -1.47 -10.16
N PHE A 312 -4.98 -2.40 -9.56
CA PHE A 312 -5.53 -3.64 -9.01
C PHE A 312 -6.58 -3.36 -7.91
N LEU A 313 -6.27 -2.48 -6.96
CA LEU A 313 -7.21 -2.07 -5.91
C LEU A 313 -8.51 -1.48 -6.49
N VAL A 314 -8.39 -0.57 -7.46
CA VAL A 314 -9.54 0.12 -8.05
C VAL A 314 -10.35 -0.80 -8.98
N GLU A 315 -9.70 -1.44 -9.96
CA GLU A 315 -10.37 -2.21 -11.01
C GLU A 315 -10.81 -3.60 -10.55
N LYS A 316 -10.05 -4.25 -9.67
CA LYS A 316 -10.29 -5.65 -9.28
C LYS A 316 -10.96 -5.80 -7.91
N LEU A 317 -10.72 -4.86 -7.01
CA LEU A 317 -11.25 -4.92 -5.64
C LEU A 317 -12.26 -3.82 -5.30
N GLN A 318 -12.46 -2.86 -6.22
CA GLN A 318 -13.30 -1.66 -6.03
C GLN A 318 -12.96 -0.90 -4.73
N ALA A 319 -11.69 -0.91 -4.37
CA ALA A 319 -11.17 -0.33 -3.14
C ALA A 319 -10.43 0.97 -3.44
N LYS A 320 -10.56 1.95 -2.53
CA LYS A 320 -9.70 3.14 -2.53
C LYS A 320 -8.35 2.81 -1.91
N GLU A 321 -7.31 3.48 -2.40
CA GLU A 321 -6.01 3.51 -1.74
C GLU A 321 -6.19 4.05 -0.31
N PHE A 322 -5.61 3.36 0.66
CA PHE A 322 -5.65 3.74 2.06
C PHE A 322 -4.23 3.97 2.58
N ILE A 323 -3.78 5.21 2.59
CA ILE A 323 -2.50 5.55 3.20
C ILE A 323 -2.75 5.98 4.65
N ALA A 324 -2.32 5.17 5.62
CA ALA A 324 -2.49 5.52 7.02
C ALA A 324 -1.81 6.86 7.34
N ALA A 325 -2.50 7.77 8.04
CA ALA A 325 -1.94 9.08 8.38
C ALA A 325 -0.60 9.01 9.17
N LYS A 326 -0.37 7.91 9.90
CA LYS A 326 0.92 7.62 10.57
C LYS A 326 2.05 7.39 9.56
N LEU A 327 1.79 6.69 8.46
CA LEU A 327 2.73 6.47 7.36
C LEU A 327 3.05 7.78 6.64
N ILE A 328 2.05 8.62 6.34
CA ILE A 328 2.26 9.96 5.75
C ILE A 328 3.16 10.83 6.66
N LYS A 329 2.89 10.83 7.98
CA LYS A 329 3.73 11.55 8.96
C LYS A 329 5.14 10.94 9.06
N GLY A 330 5.25 9.62 8.97
CA GLY A 330 6.52 8.89 8.94
C GLY A 330 7.37 9.26 7.72
N ALA A 331 6.79 9.20 6.52
CA ALA A 331 7.41 9.60 5.26
C ALA A 331 7.88 11.06 5.29
N LYS A 332 7.07 11.98 5.83
CA LYS A 332 7.47 13.40 5.99
C LYS A 332 8.65 13.59 6.95
N ARG A 333 8.63 12.91 8.11
CA ARG A 333 9.76 12.91 9.06
C ARG A 333 11.02 12.30 8.44
N TYR A 334 10.83 11.26 7.64
CA TYR A 334 11.90 10.59 6.94
C TYR A 334 12.53 11.48 5.87
N MET A 335 11.73 12.13 5.01
CA MET A 335 12.23 13.11 4.04
C MET A 335 13.02 14.23 4.73
N TRP A 336 12.58 14.66 5.91
CA TRP A 336 13.32 15.64 6.71
C TRP A 336 14.66 15.08 7.19
N LEU A 337 14.73 13.87 7.76
CA LEU A 337 15.99 13.25 8.19
C LEU A 337 16.96 12.98 7.03
N ALA A 338 16.46 12.52 5.88
CA ALA A 338 17.26 12.25 4.69
C ALA A 338 17.90 13.52 4.08
N ARG A 339 17.30 14.70 4.30
CA ARG A 339 17.88 15.99 3.90
C ARG A 339 19.19 16.30 4.65
N PHE A 340 19.32 15.86 5.90
CA PHE A 340 20.50 16.14 6.73
C PHE A 340 21.47 14.97 6.83
N MET A 341 21.02 13.74 6.59
CA MET A 341 21.82 12.51 6.71
C MET A 341 21.61 11.57 5.49
N PRO A 342 22.25 11.83 4.34
CA PRO A 342 22.09 11.02 3.13
C PRO A 342 22.33 9.52 3.33
N GLY A 343 23.30 9.13 4.18
CA GLY A 343 23.58 7.73 4.47
C GLY A 343 22.48 7.00 5.23
N THR A 344 21.71 7.71 6.05
CA THR A 344 20.51 7.14 6.69
C THR A 344 19.43 6.87 5.65
N GLY A 345 19.34 7.70 4.61
CA GLY A 345 18.35 7.53 3.56
C GLY A 345 18.63 6.31 2.68
N LEU A 346 19.89 6.14 2.27
CA LEU A 346 20.30 4.97 1.47
C LEU A 346 20.24 3.66 2.27
N PHE A 347 20.56 3.71 3.58
CA PHE A 347 20.36 2.56 4.46
C PHE A 347 18.88 2.19 4.61
N LEU A 348 17.97 3.19 4.65
CA LEU A 348 16.54 2.90 4.66
C LEU A 348 16.10 2.24 3.36
N ALA A 349 16.57 2.71 2.20
CA ALA A 349 16.26 2.08 0.91
C ALA A 349 16.64 0.58 0.95
N VAL A 350 17.86 0.23 1.40
CA VAL A 350 18.27 -1.17 1.58
C VAL A 350 17.29 -1.99 2.43
N ILE A 351 16.73 -1.41 3.50
CA ILE A 351 15.75 -2.08 4.37
C ILE A 351 14.39 -2.21 3.67
N VAL A 352 13.88 -1.13 3.09
CA VAL A 352 12.55 -1.09 2.46
C VAL A 352 12.50 -2.03 1.26
N GLU A 353 13.52 -2.03 0.40
CA GLU A 353 13.61 -2.96 -0.73
C GLU A 353 13.64 -4.41 -0.28
N ALA A 354 14.44 -4.74 0.73
CA ALA A 354 14.52 -6.11 1.23
C ALA A 354 13.16 -6.59 1.76
N ILE A 355 12.42 -5.70 2.40
CA ILE A 355 11.09 -5.99 2.95
C ILE A 355 10.05 -6.11 1.82
N GLY A 356 10.05 -5.18 0.85
CA GLY A 356 9.16 -5.20 -0.32
C GLY A 356 9.37 -6.45 -1.16
N ALA A 357 10.62 -6.71 -1.55
CA ALA A 357 11.00 -7.91 -2.28
C ALA A 357 10.56 -9.20 -1.58
N ALA A 358 10.81 -9.32 -0.27
CA ALA A 358 10.40 -10.49 0.52
C ALA A 358 8.88 -10.61 0.63
N TYR A 359 8.18 -9.49 0.73
CA TYR A 359 6.72 -9.46 0.77
C TYR A 359 6.13 -9.96 -0.55
N LEU A 360 6.60 -9.43 -1.68
CA LEU A 360 6.15 -9.81 -3.01
C LEU A 360 6.57 -11.24 -3.37
N GLU A 361 7.75 -11.68 -2.98
CA GLU A 361 8.19 -13.07 -3.14
C GLU A 361 7.23 -14.03 -2.41
N PHE A 362 6.87 -13.70 -1.17
CA PHE A 362 5.96 -14.51 -0.36
C PHE A 362 4.58 -14.63 -1.03
N PHE A 363 4.01 -13.53 -1.50
CA PHE A 363 2.71 -13.54 -2.18
C PHE A 363 2.78 -13.97 -3.64
N GLY A 364 3.97 -14.06 -4.22
CA GLY A 364 4.22 -14.68 -5.52
C GLY A 364 4.09 -16.21 -5.49
N ASN A 365 3.85 -16.82 -4.33
CA ASN A 365 3.66 -18.26 -4.17
C ASN A 365 2.18 -18.61 -3.94
N GLU A 366 1.63 -19.47 -4.80
CA GLU A 366 0.23 -19.92 -4.76
C GLU A 366 -0.14 -20.63 -3.45
N LYS A 367 0.85 -21.17 -2.73
CA LYS A 367 0.66 -21.75 -1.39
C LYS A 367 0.12 -20.72 -0.39
N TYR A 368 0.50 -19.45 -0.54
CA TYR A 368 0.16 -18.38 0.41
C TYR A 368 -0.84 -17.37 -0.16
N MET A 369 -0.97 -17.32 -1.50
CA MET A 369 -1.93 -16.46 -2.19
C MET A 369 -2.70 -17.26 -3.24
N PRO A 370 -3.97 -17.62 -2.98
CA PRO A 370 -4.78 -18.37 -3.93
C PRO A 370 -5.29 -17.54 -5.12
N ASP A 371 -5.28 -16.20 -5.03
CA ASP A 371 -5.61 -15.36 -6.19
C ASP A 371 -4.48 -15.36 -7.23
N LYS A 372 -4.77 -15.93 -8.40
CA LYS A 372 -3.79 -16.10 -9.49
C LYS A 372 -3.27 -14.78 -10.03
N LEU A 373 -4.12 -13.75 -10.10
CA LEU A 373 -3.71 -12.44 -10.64
C LEU A 373 -2.73 -11.76 -9.69
N PHE A 374 -3.08 -11.59 -8.42
CA PHE A 374 -2.21 -10.99 -7.42
C PHE A 374 -0.90 -11.76 -7.25
N CYS A 375 -0.99 -13.11 -7.24
CA CYS A 375 0.18 -13.97 -7.20
C CYS A 375 1.10 -13.74 -8.41
N SER A 376 0.54 -13.64 -9.62
CA SER A 376 1.31 -13.42 -10.84
C SER A 376 1.93 -12.01 -10.90
N ILE A 377 1.22 -10.97 -10.46
CA ILE A 377 1.75 -9.60 -10.32
C ILE A 377 2.94 -9.61 -9.35
N SER A 378 2.75 -10.16 -8.15
CA SER A 378 3.78 -10.17 -7.09
C SER A 378 5.02 -10.95 -7.52
N ARG A 379 4.83 -12.13 -8.14
CA ARG A 379 5.93 -12.93 -8.70
C ARG A 379 6.69 -12.18 -9.78
N THR A 380 5.96 -11.54 -10.71
CA THR A 380 6.57 -10.79 -11.82
C THR A 380 7.46 -9.66 -11.32
N ILE A 381 6.95 -8.84 -10.39
CA ILE A 381 7.69 -7.71 -9.83
C ILE A 381 8.91 -8.22 -9.02
N SER A 382 8.70 -9.19 -8.13
CA SER A 382 9.74 -9.77 -7.29
C SER A 382 10.91 -10.37 -8.08
N GLU A 383 10.61 -11.16 -9.11
CA GLU A 383 11.64 -11.86 -9.89
C GLU A 383 12.38 -10.94 -10.86
N GLN A 384 11.73 -9.90 -11.39
CA GLN A 384 12.27 -9.12 -12.51
C GLN A 384 12.89 -7.79 -12.09
N ASP A 385 12.30 -7.11 -11.11
CA ASP A 385 12.69 -5.77 -10.74
C ASP A 385 13.28 -5.73 -9.33
N GLU A 386 12.62 -6.33 -8.33
CA GLU A 386 13.07 -6.28 -6.92
C GLU A 386 14.46 -6.87 -6.69
N THR A 387 14.82 -7.93 -7.41
CA THR A 387 16.18 -8.51 -7.30
C THR A 387 17.24 -7.51 -7.75
N ARG A 388 16.98 -6.80 -8.85
CA ARG A 388 17.88 -5.77 -9.39
C ARG A 388 17.93 -4.54 -8.48
N HIS A 389 16.79 -4.16 -7.92
CA HIS A 389 16.63 -3.05 -6.98
C HIS A 389 17.39 -3.28 -5.68
N MET A 390 17.27 -4.47 -5.09
CA MET A 390 18.05 -4.90 -3.94
C MET A 390 19.57 -4.83 -4.22
N ASP A 391 20.01 -5.33 -5.38
CA ASP A 391 21.42 -5.30 -5.78
C ASP A 391 21.94 -3.87 -5.92
N LEU A 392 21.16 -3.01 -6.58
CA LEU A 392 21.47 -1.60 -6.77
C LEU A 392 21.58 -0.86 -5.42
N CYS A 393 20.63 -1.08 -4.49
CA CYS A 393 20.68 -0.49 -3.15
C CYS A 393 21.95 -0.88 -2.37
N VAL A 394 22.36 -2.15 -2.44
CA VAL A 394 23.59 -2.64 -1.81
C VAL A 394 24.83 -2.04 -2.47
N ALA A 395 24.88 -2.05 -3.81
CA ALA A 395 25.99 -1.51 -4.58
C ALA A 395 26.20 -0.03 -4.27
N MET A 396 25.14 0.78 -4.31
CA MET A 396 25.18 2.20 -3.96
C MET A 396 25.62 2.40 -2.51
N TYR A 397 25.07 1.63 -1.57
CA TYR A 397 25.42 1.75 -0.16
C TYR A 397 26.91 1.48 0.06
N ASN A 398 27.42 0.39 -0.52
CA ASN A 398 28.82 0.01 -0.39
C ASN A 398 29.75 0.98 -1.12
N GLU A 399 29.37 1.53 -2.27
CA GLU A 399 30.19 2.50 -2.99
C GLU A 399 30.33 3.81 -2.19
N LEU A 400 29.24 4.30 -1.61
CA LEU A 400 29.19 5.59 -0.95
C LEU A 400 29.63 5.53 0.54
N PHE A 401 29.46 4.38 1.19
CA PHE A 401 29.69 4.21 2.64
C PHE A 401 30.67 3.09 3.00
N ARG A 402 31.50 2.65 2.04
CA ARG A 402 32.48 1.55 2.13
C ARG A 402 33.36 1.51 3.38
N ARG A 403 33.61 2.66 4.01
CA ARG A 403 34.52 2.79 5.17
C ARG A 403 33.86 2.48 6.52
N GLY A 404 32.54 2.27 6.57
CA GLY A 404 31.80 1.67 7.69
C GLY A 404 32.31 2.03 9.09
N LYS A 405 32.40 3.33 9.40
CA LYS A 405 32.94 3.81 10.69
C LYS A 405 32.12 3.21 11.85
N ARG A 406 32.74 2.99 13.02
CA ARG A 406 32.03 2.46 14.22
C ARG A 406 30.71 3.21 14.51
N TRP A 407 30.71 4.52 14.31
CA TRP A 407 29.54 5.37 14.51
C TRP A 407 28.40 5.10 13.51
N GLU A 408 28.75 4.81 12.26
CA GLU A 408 27.79 4.47 11.21
C GLU A 408 27.14 3.10 11.45
N LYS A 409 27.94 2.11 11.87
CA LYS A 409 27.42 0.80 12.29
C LYS A 409 26.46 0.91 13.47
N LEU A 410 26.78 1.76 14.45
CA LEU A 410 25.92 2.01 15.60
C LEU A 410 24.60 2.69 15.17
N ARG A 411 24.69 3.75 14.36
CA ARG A 411 23.53 4.46 13.80
C ARG A 411 22.61 3.49 13.05
N ASN A 412 23.15 2.66 12.17
CA ASN A 412 22.37 1.72 11.37
C ASN A 412 21.70 0.65 12.22
N LYS A 413 22.38 0.13 13.25
CA LYS A 413 21.76 -0.78 14.24
C LYS A 413 20.56 -0.14 14.95
N VAL A 414 20.71 1.12 15.39
CA VAL A 414 19.61 1.85 16.03
C VAL A 414 18.47 2.10 15.06
N ALA A 415 18.77 2.55 13.83
CA ALA A 415 17.78 2.79 12.79
C ALA A 415 16.99 1.52 12.46
N LEU A 416 17.67 0.39 12.23
CA LEU A 416 17.02 -0.90 12.00
C LEU A 416 16.08 -1.27 13.15
N LYS A 417 16.54 -1.17 14.41
CA LYS A 417 15.73 -1.50 15.58
C LYS A 417 14.47 -0.64 15.66
N VAL A 418 14.60 0.67 15.46
CA VAL A 418 13.48 1.61 15.49
C VAL A 418 12.50 1.32 14.36
N LEU A 419 12.99 1.08 13.14
CA LEU A 419 12.16 0.78 11.97
C LEU A 419 11.39 -0.52 12.17
N MET A 420 12.09 -1.62 12.46
CA MET A 420 11.46 -2.92 12.67
C MET A 420 10.44 -2.86 13.81
N LYS A 421 10.77 -2.20 14.92
CA LYS A 421 9.80 -2.04 16.02
C LYS A 421 8.60 -1.16 15.62
N SER A 422 8.80 -0.10 14.85
CA SER A 422 7.71 0.79 14.43
C SER A 422 6.79 0.18 13.37
N VAL A 423 7.36 -0.59 12.44
CA VAL A 423 6.65 -1.15 11.30
C VAL A 423 6.08 -2.52 11.63
N TYR A 424 6.72 -3.30 12.52
CA TYR A 424 6.33 -4.68 12.82
C TYR A 424 6.25 -5.01 14.32
N GLY A 425 6.81 -4.17 15.19
CA GLY A 425 6.81 -4.40 16.64
C GLY A 425 5.48 -4.11 17.31
N ASP A 426 5.20 -4.86 18.39
CA ASP A 426 4.07 -4.68 19.30
C ASP A 426 2.70 -4.67 18.57
N LYS A 427 2.62 -5.30 17.39
CA LYS A 427 1.36 -5.53 16.67
C LYS A 427 0.60 -6.65 17.36
N THR A 428 -0.53 -6.31 17.98
CA THR A 428 -1.49 -7.30 18.49
C THR A 428 -2.05 -8.10 17.33
N ASP A 429 -2.67 -9.24 17.64
CA ASP A 429 -3.38 -10.07 16.66
C ASP A 429 -4.47 -9.32 15.89
N ASP A 430 -4.89 -8.15 16.39
CA ASP A 430 -5.88 -7.27 15.77
C ASP A 430 -5.30 -6.35 14.68
N HIS A 431 -3.98 -6.39 14.47
CA HIS A 431 -3.38 -5.58 13.42
C HIS A 431 -3.90 -6.03 12.04
N HIS A 432 -4.48 -5.11 11.26
CA HIS A 432 -5.10 -5.39 9.95
C HIS A 432 -4.28 -6.32 9.04
N LEU A 433 -2.97 -6.08 8.92
CA LEU A 433 -2.07 -6.93 8.12
C LEU A 433 -1.97 -8.39 8.63
N ILE A 434 -1.96 -8.60 9.96
CA ILE A 434 -1.96 -9.95 10.56
C ILE A 434 -3.28 -10.65 10.30
N GLN A 435 -4.38 -9.93 10.49
CA GLN A 435 -5.70 -10.43 10.20
C GLN A 435 -5.89 -10.77 8.71
N ALA A 436 -5.30 -9.99 7.82
CA ALA A 436 -5.31 -10.23 6.38
C ALA A 436 -4.61 -11.56 6.01
N PHE A 437 -3.48 -11.90 6.65
CA PHE A 437 -2.83 -13.20 6.42
C PHE A 437 -3.65 -14.36 6.95
N ARG A 438 -4.24 -14.19 8.14
CA ARG A 438 -5.13 -15.20 8.72
C ARG A 438 -6.34 -15.48 7.82
N ALA A 439 -6.80 -14.49 7.05
CA ALA A 439 -7.84 -14.67 6.03
C ALA A 439 -7.51 -15.77 5.00
N PHE A 440 -6.22 -15.93 4.68
CA PHE A 440 -5.71 -16.93 3.75
C PHE A 440 -5.17 -18.19 4.44
N GLY A 441 -5.44 -18.38 5.73
CA GLY A 441 -4.94 -19.52 6.48
C GLY A 441 -3.45 -19.45 6.82
N VAL A 442 -2.82 -18.28 6.69
CA VAL A 442 -1.39 -18.09 6.94
C VAL A 442 -1.18 -17.49 8.33
N GLY A 443 -0.37 -18.18 9.15
CA GLY A 443 0.06 -17.65 10.44
C GLY A 443 1.04 -16.47 10.26
N SER A 444 0.91 -15.43 11.08
CA SER A 444 1.74 -14.21 10.99
C SER A 444 3.24 -14.49 11.08
N ASP A 445 3.63 -15.48 11.88
CA ASP A 445 5.04 -15.80 12.13
C ASP A 445 5.72 -16.38 10.90
N VAL A 446 4.97 -17.01 9.99
CA VAL A 446 5.50 -17.58 8.74
C VAL A 446 6.03 -16.44 7.86
N LEU A 447 5.24 -15.38 7.68
CA LEU A 447 5.67 -14.21 6.91
C LEU A 447 6.81 -13.48 7.62
N TYR A 448 6.70 -13.22 8.92
CA TYR A 448 7.74 -12.47 9.63
C TYR A 448 9.08 -13.19 9.61
N ARG A 449 9.10 -14.52 9.75
CA ARG A 449 10.33 -15.31 9.57
C ARG A 449 10.88 -15.21 8.15
N HIS A 450 10.02 -15.21 7.13
CA HIS A 450 10.45 -15.00 5.74
C HIS A 450 11.07 -13.61 5.53
N ILE A 451 10.39 -12.54 5.96
CA ILE A 451 10.86 -11.15 5.85
C ILE A 451 12.18 -10.96 6.61
N THR A 452 12.27 -11.39 7.86
CA THR A 452 13.50 -11.27 8.67
C THR A 452 14.66 -12.08 8.09
N GLY A 453 14.37 -13.26 7.52
CA GLY A 453 15.36 -14.06 6.78
C GLY A 453 15.96 -13.31 5.59
N ARG A 454 15.10 -12.76 4.72
CA ARG A 454 15.52 -11.97 3.55
C ARG A 454 16.25 -10.68 3.95
N LEU A 455 15.74 -9.97 4.95
CA LEU A 455 16.38 -8.76 5.45
C LEU A 455 17.77 -9.05 6.06
N SER A 456 17.93 -10.15 6.80
CA SER A 456 19.23 -10.57 7.36
C SER A 456 20.26 -10.88 6.27
N GLN A 457 19.84 -11.59 5.21
CA GLN A 457 20.66 -11.83 4.03
C GLN A 457 21.08 -10.51 3.38
N GLN A 458 20.15 -9.58 3.18
CA GLN A 458 20.44 -8.31 2.54
C GLN A 458 21.37 -7.40 3.38
N LEU A 459 21.15 -7.32 4.69
CA LEU A 459 22.01 -6.54 5.60
C LEU A 459 23.44 -7.08 5.66
N THR A 460 23.61 -8.40 5.53
CA THR A 460 24.94 -9.03 5.47
C THR A 460 25.75 -8.52 4.29
N ARG A 461 25.11 -8.22 3.15
CA ARG A 461 25.77 -7.71 1.94
C ARG A 461 26.32 -6.28 2.09
N ILE A 462 25.88 -5.54 3.11
CA ILE A 462 26.44 -4.23 3.48
C ILE A 462 27.29 -4.29 4.76
N GLY A 463 27.73 -5.50 5.16
CA GLY A 463 28.60 -5.72 6.32
C GLY A 463 27.91 -5.56 7.67
N MET A 464 26.58 -5.69 7.72
CA MET A 464 25.78 -5.64 8.94
C MET A 464 25.18 -7.02 9.24
N TYR A 465 25.80 -7.73 10.16
CA TYR A 465 25.36 -9.06 10.59
C TYR A 465 24.34 -8.93 11.71
N VAL A 466 23.07 -9.26 11.41
CA VAL A 466 21.97 -9.37 12.36
C VAL A 466 21.19 -10.62 12.02
N THR A 467 21.00 -11.55 12.95
CA THR A 467 20.34 -12.82 12.63
C THR A 467 18.82 -12.64 12.54
N PRO A 468 18.09 -13.53 11.83
CA PRO A 468 16.63 -13.49 11.83
C PRO A 468 16.03 -13.54 13.25
N GLU A 469 16.61 -14.32 14.15
CA GLU A 469 16.18 -14.45 15.55
C GLU A 469 16.31 -13.12 16.29
N GLU A 470 17.44 -12.41 16.12
CA GLU A 470 17.62 -11.07 16.67
C GLU A 470 16.56 -10.09 16.17
N MET A 471 16.14 -10.19 14.90
CA MET A 471 15.08 -9.35 14.35
C MET A 471 13.69 -9.74 14.88
N MET A 472 13.42 -11.03 15.03
CA MET A 472 12.19 -11.55 15.63
C MET A 472 12.04 -11.05 17.08
N LEU A 473 13.14 -10.98 17.84
CA LEU A 473 13.19 -10.36 19.17
C LEU A 473 12.85 -8.86 19.12
N ILE A 474 13.37 -8.13 18.14
CA ILE A 474 13.11 -6.69 17.99
C ILE A 474 11.61 -6.41 17.76
N ILE A 475 10.92 -7.28 17.03
CA ILE A 475 9.49 -7.14 16.72
C ILE A 475 8.57 -7.78 17.78
N GLY A 476 9.13 -8.38 18.84
CA GLY A 476 8.36 -8.93 19.95
C GLY A 476 7.65 -10.26 19.64
N ARG A 477 8.23 -11.10 18.79
CA ARG A 477 7.69 -12.41 18.40
C ARG A 477 8.74 -13.49 18.71
N GLN A 478 8.55 -14.30 19.75
CA GLN A 478 9.41 -15.46 20.10
C GLN A 478 8.68 -16.77 19.80
#